data_AF-A0A9E0Q866-F1
#
_entry.id   AF-A0A9E0Q866-F1
#
_cell.length_a   1.000
_cell.length_b   1.000
_cell.length_c   1.000
_cell.angle_alpha   90.00
_cell.angle_beta   90.00
_cell.angle_gamma   90.00
#
_symmetry.space_group_name_H-M   'P 1'
#
loop_
_entity.id
_entity.type
_entity.pdbx_description
1 polymer ?
#
loop_
_entity_poly.entity_id
_entity_poly.type
_entity_poly.pdbx_seq_one_letter_code
_entity_poly.pdbx_strand_id
1 'polypeptide(L)'
;YKEMRDAGILGIIQSSHVPIRALYDRKNIEYMSWDELPTCPDIKLSEHQFKVIEQMVNERRYFQLEFDIRNHFKPGPVKYHNVLGIIRGTEFPDEYVMSGGHLDAFDVATGGVDCGTGVAPNLEAARMIMQAGGKPRRSIVFCLWAGEEFGLWGSKFWVENSKDKLENISNYFNRDGGPTITNSITVPPAMFDAFKQATSRLNEINQEFPFTLYKREGEARPKPTTAGGSDHAHFAINGVPTISFGNADPKGYDFNYGEIWHTERDTYNMSIPEYMEHTSTVMAVVLYNLANQDKILSRKGLYN
;
A
#
# COMPACT_ATOMS: atom_id res chain seq x y z
N TYR A 1 16.42 17.26 20.76
CA TYR A 1 15.86 18.60 21.05
C TYR A 1 15.53 18.85 22.53
N LYS A 2 16.07 18.11 23.52
CA LYS A 2 15.73 18.38 24.93
C LYS A 2 16.35 19.70 25.41
N GLU A 3 17.65 19.87 25.22
CA GLU A 3 18.39 21.08 25.62
C GLU A 3 17.83 22.36 24.96
N MET A 4 17.43 22.30 23.69
CA MET A 4 16.80 23.43 23.01
C MET A 4 15.44 23.79 23.64
N ARG A 5 14.63 22.77 23.99
CA ARG A 5 13.35 22.99 24.69
C ARG A 5 13.57 23.55 26.09
N ASP A 6 14.56 23.04 26.82
CA ASP A 6 14.96 23.54 28.14
C ASP A 6 15.45 25.00 28.06
N ALA A 7 16.04 25.41 26.93
CA ALA A 7 16.43 26.78 26.63
C ALA A 7 15.26 27.71 26.21
N GLY A 8 14.04 27.19 26.11
CA GLY A 8 12.83 27.99 25.86
C GLY A 8 12.57 28.34 24.39
N ILE A 9 13.01 27.51 23.43
CA ILE A 9 12.63 27.70 22.02
C ILE A 9 11.11 27.70 21.85
N LEU A 10 10.62 28.52 20.91
CA LEU A 10 9.19 28.57 20.57
C LEU A 10 8.79 27.53 19.51
N GLY A 11 9.76 26.93 18.83
CA GLY A 11 9.54 25.99 17.74
C GLY A 11 10.84 25.61 17.05
N ILE A 12 10.77 24.59 16.20
CA ILE A 12 11.88 24.10 15.39
C ILE A 12 11.50 24.27 13.91
N ILE A 13 12.40 24.83 13.11
CA ILE A 13 12.31 24.77 11.64
C ILE A 13 13.33 23.77 11.13
N GLN A 14 12.96 22.97 10.13
CA GLN A 14 13.84 21.98 9.51
C GLN A 14 13.73 22.05 7.99
N SER A 15 14.85 21.81 7.32
CA SER A 15 14.87 21.65 5.87
C SER A 15 14.18 20.35 5.46
N SER A 16 13.42 20.41 4.37
CA SER A 16 12.85 19.25 3.68
C SER A 16 13.09 19.38 2.18
N HIS A 17 13.37 18.25 1.52
CA HIS A 17 13.47 18.22 0.07
C HIS A 17 12.13 18.61 -0.57
N VAL A 18 12.20 19.12 -1.80
CA VAL A 18 11.01 19.42 -2.60
C VAL A 18 10.75 18.28 -3.60
N PRO A 19 9.50 17.85 -3.78
CA PRO A 19 8.29 18.25 -3.02
C PRO A 19 8.33 17.78 -1.56
N ILE A 20 7.73 18.58 -0.66
CA ILE A 20 7.71 18.25 0.77
C ILE A 20 6.87 16.99 0.96
N ARG A 21 7.47 16.00 1.62
CA ARG A 21 6.79 14.76 1.97
C ARG A 21 6.17 14.84 3.36
N ALA A 22 4.86 14.60 3.43
CA ALA A 22 4.15 14.37 4.66
C ALA A 22 4.55 13.00 5.21
N LEU A 23 5.07 12.98 6.43
CA LEU A 23 5.29 11.75 7.16
C LEU A 23 4.95 12.04 8.60
N TYR A 24 4.24 11.12 9.25
CA TYR A 24 4.13 11.18 10.69
C TYR A 24 5.40 10.64 11.31
N ASP A 25 5.81 11.24 12.43
CA ASP A 25 6.80 10.61 13.30
C ASP A 25 6.13 9.42 14.00
N ARG A 26 6.31 8.22 13.44
CA ARG A 26 5.74 6.96 13.97
C ARG A 26 6.09 6.76 15.46
N LYS A 27 7.25 7.26 15.91
CA LYS A 27 7.63 7.20 17.34
C LYS A 27 6.73 8.07 18.22
N ASN A 28 6.22 9.18 17.70
CA ASN A 28 5.29 9.99 18.48
C ASN A 28 3.90 9.35 18.54
N ILE A 29 3.42 8.72 17.45
CA ILE A 29 2.09 8.09 17.46
C ILE A 29 2.03 6.89 18.42
N GLU A 30 3.07 6.07 18.48
CA GLU A 30 3.07 4.85 19.31
C GLU A 30 3.20 5.12 20.82
N TYR A 31 3.85 6.22 21.22
CA TYR A 31 4.22 6.46 22.63
C TYR A 31 3.65 7.76 23.22
N MET A 32 2.86 8.55 22.47
CA MET A 32 2.24 9.77 22.99
C MET A 32 1.05 9.45 23.89
N SER A 33 1.04 10.08 25.07
CA SER A 33 -0.10 10.09 25.99
C SER A 33 -0.82 11.44 25.94
N TRP A 34 -2.06 11.49 26.43
CA TRP A 34 -2.81 12.74 26.52
C TRP A 34 -2.14 13.77 27.44
N ASP A 35 -1.39 13.30 28.44
CA ASP A 35 -0.66 14.17 29.37
C ASP A 35 0.69 14.65 28.82
N GLU A 36 1.15 14.07 27.70
CA GLU A 36 2.47 14.33 27.09
C GLU A 36 2.33 14.79 25.63
N LEU A 37 1.28 15.54 25.31
CA LEU A 37 1.11 16.11 23.97
C LEU A 37 2.28 17.05 23.60
N PRO A 38 2.74 17.07 22.33
CA PRO A 38 3.81 17.95 21.89
C PRO A 38 3.47 19.43 22.10
N THR A 39 4.33 20.14 22.83
CA THR A 39 4.19 21.58 23.11
C THR A 39 5.09 22.46 22.24
N CYS A 40 6.05 21.86 21.53
CA CYS A 40 6.99 22.55 20.65
C CYS A 40 6.68 22.17 19.20
N PRO A 41 6.25 23.10 18.33
CA PRO A 41 6.01 22.82 16.93
C PRO A 41 7.30 22.47 16.18
N ASP A 42 7.20 21.54 15.24
CA ASP A 42 8.23 21.19 14.26
C ASP A 42 7.70 21.52 12.87
N ILE A 43 8.38 22.44 12.19
CA ILE A 43 7.94 23.03 10.92
C ILE A 43 8.93 22.63 9.84
N LYS A 44 8.43 21.91 8.83
CA LYS A 44 9.22 21.60 7.64
C LYS A 44 9.11 22.75 6.65
N LEU A 45 10.25 23.30 6.27
CA LEU A 45 10.38 24.27 5.19
C LEU A 45 10.95 23.59 3.96
N SER A 46 10.59 24.07 2.77
CA SER A 46 11.31 23.67 1.57
C SER A 46 12.80 23.97 1.73
N GLU A 47 13.65 23.14 1.14
CA GLU A 47 15.10 23.31 1.20
C GLU A 47 15.56 24.68 0.67
N HIS A 48 14.83 25.28 -0.27
CA HIS A 48 15.13 26.61 -0.78
C HIS A 48 14.84 27.71 0.25
N GLN A 49 13.68 27.68 0.91
CA GLN A 49 13.34 28.62 1.98
C GLN A 49 14.29 28.47 3.17
N PHE A 50 14.62 27.23 3.53
CA PHE A 50 15.55 26.95 4.62
C PHE A 50 16.95 27.52 4.31
N LYS A 51 17.47 27.33 3.09
CA LYS A 51 18.77 27.89 2.67
C LYS A 51 18.82 29.42 2.76
N VAL A 52 17.73 30.12 2.45
CA VAL A 52 17.67 31.58 2.61
C VAL A 52 17.79 31.99 4.08
N ILE A 53 17.08 31.29 4.97
CA ILE A 53 17.14 31.55 6.42
C ILE A 53 18.53 31.20 6.98
N GLU A 54 19.09 30.05 6.58
CA GLU A 54 20.43 29.63 6.94
C GLU A 54 21.48 30.67 6.54
N GLN A 55 21.38 31.21 5.33
CA GLN A 55 22.25 32.28 4.87
C GLN A 55 22.10 33.55 5.73
N MET A 56 20.87 33.97 6.05
CA MET A 56 20.64 35.12 6.93
C MET A 56 21.25 34.92 8.33
N VAL A 57 21.14 33.71 8.89
CA VAL A 57 21.78 33.34 10.17
C VAL A 57 23.30 33.47 10.08
N ASN A 58 23.91 32.93 9.03
CA ASN A 58 25.36 32.99 8.81
C ASN A 58 25.86 34.43 8.64
N GLU A 59 25.07 35.28 7.98
CA GLU A 59 25.34 36.71 7.81
C GLU A 59 24.99 37.55 9.05
N ARG A 60 24.48 36.94 10.13
CA ARG A 60 24.02 37.61 11.36
C ARG A 60 22.95 38.67 11.09
N ARG A 61 22.11 38.44 10.09
CA ARG A 61 20.99 39.31 9.74
C ARG A 61 19.78 39.00 10.59
N TYR A 62 19.06 40.05 10.99
CA TYR A 62 17.77 39.89 11.64
C TYR A 62 16.74 39.35 10.64
N PHE A 63 15.93 38.39 11.08
CA PHE A 63 14.75 37.89 10.38
C PHE A 63 13.67 37.53 11.39
N GLN A 64 12.43 37.53 10.93
CA GLN A 64 11.26 37.13 11.70
C GLN A 64 10.44 36.14 10.86
N LEU A 65 9.97 35.07 11.50
CA LEU A 65 9.05 34.11 10.91
C LEU A 65 7.77 34.13 11.75
N GLU A 66 6.63 34.01 11.08
CA GLU A 66 5.32 33.90 11.69
C GLU A 66 4.64 32.64 11.15
N PHE A 67 4.04 31.86 12.05
CA PHE A 67 3.33 30.63 11.70
C PHE A 67 2.00 30.58 12.45
N ASP A 68 0.94 30.23 11.73
CA ASP A 68 -0.37 29.90 12.31
C ASP A 68 -0.56 28.38 12.20
N ILE A 69 -0.46 27.68 13.34
CA ILE A 69 -0.54 26.21 13.41
C ILE A 69 -1.79 25.83 14.20
N ARG A 70 -2.70 25.12 13.54
CA ARG A 70 -4.00 24.75 14.10
C ARG A 70 -4.15 23.23 14.15
N ASN A 71 -3.34 22.60 14.97
CA ASN A 71 -3.44 21.17 15.24
C ASN A 71 -4.49 20.91 16.31
N HIS A 72 -5.35 19.91 16.10
CA HIS A 72 -6.37 19.50 17.05
C HIS A 72 -6.12 18.07 17.49
N PHE A 73 -5.95 17.86 18.80
CA PHE A 73 -5.87 16.54 19.39
C PHE A 73 -7.24 16.11 19.89
N LYS A 74 -7.59 14.85 19.66
CA LYS A 74 -8.81 14.24 20.16
C LYS A 74 -8.44 12.99 20.97
N PRO A 75 -8.98 12.81 22.19
CA PRO A 75 -8.74 11.58 22.92
C PRO A 75 -9.33 10.40 22.14
N GLY A 76 -8.56 9.32 22.08
CA GLY A 76 -9.01 8.05 21.52
C GLY A 76 -9.99 7.31 22.46
N PRO A 77 -10.49 6.14 22.03
CA PRO A 77 -10.22 5.52 20.74
C PRO A 77 -10.95 6.25 19.59
N VAL A 78 -10.26 6.42 18.46
CA VAL A 78 -10.87 6.83 17.19
C VAL A 78 -11.25 5.57 16.43
N LYS A 79 -12.50 5.49 15.97
CA LYS A 79 -12.99 4.31 15.25
C LYS A 79 -12.62 4.39 13.77
N TYR A 80 -11.97 3.35 13.27
CA TYR A 80 -11.67 3.14 11.85
C TYR A 80 -12.45 1.95 11.30
N HIS A 81 -12.58 1.88 9.98
CA HIS A 81 -13.40 0.88 9.31
C HIS A 81 -12.68 0.30 8.10
N ASN A 82 -12.36 -0.99 8.15
CA ASN A 82 -12.03 -1.76 6.95
C ASN A 82 -13.29 -2.01 6.13
N VAL A 83 -13.16 -1.99 4.80
CA VAL A 83 -14.24 -2.36 3.88
C VAL A 83 -13.86 -3.66 3.18
N LEU A 84 -14.71 -4.68 3.28
CA LEU A 84 -14.49 -6.00 2.69
C LEU A 84 -15.64 -6.32 1.73
N GLY A 85 -15.32 -6.48 0.45
CA GLY A 85 -16.24 -6.99 -0.56
C GLY A 85 -15.95 -8.46 -0.84
N ILE A 86 -16.99 -9.31 -0.90
CA ILE A 86 -16.81 -10.76 -1.09
C ILE A 86 -17.63 -11.24 -2.29
N ILE A 87 -16.95 -11.77 -3.30
CA ILE A 87 -17.59 -12.62 -4.32
C ILE A 87 -17.55 -14.04 -3.77
N ARG A 88 -18.70 -14.53 -3.27
CA ARG A 88 -18.76 -15.82 -2.56
C ARG A 88 -18.51 -16.99 -3.51
N GLY A 89 -17.66 -17.91 -3.07
CA GLY A 89 -17.36 -19.15 -3.79
C GLY A 89 -18.53 -20.13 -3.84
N THR A 90 -18.58 -20.98 -4.87
CA THR A 90 -19.64 -21.99 -5.06
C THR A 90 -19.33 -23.34 -4.43
N GLU A 91 -18.07 -23.78 -4.43
CA GLU A 91 -17.64 -25.10 -3.95
C GLU A 91 -16.88 -25.02 -2.63
N PHE A 92 -16.03 -24.02 -2.49
CA PHE A 92 -15.14 -23.80 -1.34
C PHE A 92 -15.33 -22.37 -0.81
N PRO A 93 -16.50 -22.03 -0.25
CA PRO A 93 -16.82 -20.64 0.14
C PRO A 93 -15.93 -20.10 1.27
N ASP A 94 -15.29 -20.98 2.04
CA ASP A 94 -14.41 -20.63 3.16
C ASP A 94 -12.91 -20.71 2.82
N GLU A 95 -12.58 -20.93 1.55
CA GLU A 95 -11.23 -20.76 1.00
C GLU A 95 -11.18 -19.46 0.20
N TYR A 96 -10.07 -18.73 0.30
CA TYR A 96 -10.00 -17.32 -0.13
C TYR A 96 -8.85 -17.06 -1.09
N VAL A 97 -9.14 -16.34 -2.17
CA VAL A 97 -8.15 -15.51 -2.88
C VAL A 97 -8.43 -14.07 -2.48
N MET A 98 -7.46 -13.39 -1.88
CA MET A 98 -7.64 -12.04 -1.37
C MET A 98 -6.87 -11.04 -2.21
N SER A 99 -7.43 -9.85 -2.39
CA SER A 99 -6.76 -8.72 -3.03
C SER A 99 -7.14 -7.42 -2.33
N GLY A 100 -6.23 -6.45 -2.22
CA GLY A 100 -6.52 -5.22 -1.50
C GLY A 100 -5.51 -4.10 -1.71
N GLY A 101 -5.81 -2.98 -1.06
CA GLY A 101 -5.01 -1.77 -0.89
C GLY A 101 -5.61 -0.97 0.27
N HIS A 102 -4.97 0.09 0.72
CA HIS A 102 -5.53 0.90 1.81
C HIS A 102 -6.45 2.01 1.30
N LEU A 103 -7.41 2.40 2.13
CA LEU A 103 -8.43 3.39 1.81
C LEU A 103 -8.08 4.78 2.36
N ASP A 104 -7.29 4.84 3.42
CA ASP A 104 -6.76 6.11 3.93
C ASP A 104 -5.63 6.65 3.05
N ALA A 105 -5.30 7.92 3.24
CA ALA A 105 -4.19 8.61 2.61
C ALA A 105 -3.73 9.74 3.53
N PHE A 106 -2.55 10.31 3.25
CA PHE A 106 -2.16 11.57 3.86
C PHE A 106 -3.04 12.73 3.39
N ASP A 107 -3.31 13.67 4.30
CA ASP A 107 -4.23 14.79 4.14
C ASP A 107 -3.62 16.01 3.44
N VAL A 108 -2.38 15.90 2.95
CA VAL A 108 -1.71 16.95 2.16
C VAL A 108 -2.15 16.98 0.70
N ALA A 109 -2.86 15.95 0.23
CA ALA A 109 -3.37 15.85 -1.13
C ALA A 109 -4.68 15.03 -1.15
N THR A 110 -4.91 14.26 -2.23
CA THR A 110 -6.16 13.50 -2.41
C THR A 110 -5.97 11.98 -2.37
N GLY A 111 -4.75 11.48 -2.16
CA GLY A 111 -4.46 10.04 -2.18
C GLY A 111 -4.73 9.38 -3.53
N GLY A 112 -4.52 10.14 -4.63
CA GLY A 112 -4.93 9.70 -5.96
C GLY A 112 -4.15 8.47 -6.45
N VAL A 113 -2.87 8.42 -6.10
CA VAL A 113 -1.97 7.30 -6.32
C VAL A 113 -1.88 6.44 -5.07
N ASP A 114 -1.55 7.04 -3.92
CA ASP A 114 -1.35 6.34 -2.65
C ASP A 114 -2.59 6.50 -1.72
N CYS A 115 -3.54 5.55 -1.69
CA CYS A 115 -3.59 4.29 -2.44
C CYS A 115 -4.79 4.19 -3.38
N GLY A 116 -5.21 5.31 -3.98
CA GLY A 116 -6.23 5.32 -5.04
C GLY A 116 -5.92 4.33 -6.18
N THR A 117 -4.63 4.11 -6.48
CA THR A 117 -4.19 3.14 -7.50
C THR A 117 -4.18 1.69 -7.02
N GLY A 118 -4.30 1.43 -5.72
CA GLY A 118 -4.63 0.13 -5.16
C GLY A 118 -6.14 -0.11 -5.06
N VAL A 119 -6.90 0.90 -4.63
CA VAL A 119 -8.35 0.81 -4.41
C VAL A 119 -9.12 0.63 -5.72
N ALA A 120 -8.90 1.51 -6.70
CA ALA A 120 -9.70 1.53 -7.92
C ALA A 120 -9.59 0.22 -8.73
N PRO A 121 -8.40 -0.38 -8.94
CA PRO A 121 -8.29 -1.65 -9.67
C PRO A 121 -8.91 -2.83 -8.94
N ASN A 122 -8.89 -2.83 -7.61
CA ASN A 122 -9.59 -3.85 -6.82
C ASN A 122 -11.11 -3.77 -7.02
N LEU A 123 -11.68 -2.56 -6.97
CA LEU A 123 -13.11 -2.34 -7.22
C LEU A 123 -13.49 -2.72 -8.66
N GLU A 124 -12.68 -2.32 -9.63
CA GLU A 124 -12.94 -2.60 -11.05
C GLU A 124 -12.79 -4.09 -11.37
N ALA A 125 -11.80 -4.77 -10.79
CA ALA A 125 -11.66 -6.21 -10.92
C ALA A 125 -12.88 -6.96 -10.37
N ALA A 126 -13.40 -6.54 -9.21
CA ALA A 126 -14.63 -7.09 -8.64
C ALA A 126 -15.83 -6.89 -9.59
N ARG A 127 -15.99 -5.66 -10.11
CA ARG A 127 -17.05 -5.30 -11.05
C ARG A 127 -16.99 -6.13 -12.33
N MET A 128 -15.81 -6.30 -12.93
CA MET A 128 -15.60 -7.09 -14.14
C MET A 128 -15.94 -8.56 -13.95
N ILE A 129 -15.46 -9.18 -12.86
CA ILE A 129 -15.78 -10.59 -12.54
C ILE A 129 -17.29 -10.77 -12.41
N MET A 130 -17.96 -9.89 -11.66
CA MET A 130 -19.40 -9.97 -11.44
C MET A 130 -20.19 -9.73 -12.73
N GLN A 131 -19.81 -8.73 -13.53
CA GLN A 131 -20.49 -8.42 -14.79
C GLN A 131 -20.35 -9.54 -15.82
N ALA A 132 -19.21 -10.24 -15.83
CA ALA A 132 -18.99 -11.42 -16.65
C ALA A 132 -19.80 -12.66 -16.18
N GLY A 133 -20.56 -12.55 -15.09
CA GLY A 133 -21.30 -13.67 -14.51
C GLY A 133 -20.41 -14.68 -13.77
N GLY A 134 -19.20 -14.26 -13.38
CA GLY A 134 -18.21 -15.10 -12.71
C GLY A 134 -18.74 -15.69 -11.42
N LYS A 135 -18.62 -17.01 -11.28
CA LYS A 135 -18.98 -17.78 -10.08
C LYS A 135 -17.76 -18.59 -9.66
N PRO A 136 -16.81 -18.00 -8.93
CA PRO A 136 -15.58 -18.68 -8.59
C PRO A 136 -15.86 -19.87 -7.66
N ARG A 137 -15.05 -20.92 -7.74
CA ARG A 137 -15.16 -22.07 -6.82
C ARG A 137 -14.84 -21.66 -5.38
N ARG A 138 -13.81 -20.83 -5.20
CA ARG A 138 -13.41 -20.19 -3.93
C ARG A 138 -13.91 -18.76 -3.82
N SER A 139 -14.03 -18.26 -2.60
CA SER A 139 -14.39 -16.85 -2.40
C SER A 139 -13.24 -15.92 -2.82
N ILE A 140 -13.57 -14.82 -3.48
CA ILE A 140 -12.63 -13.73 -3.74
C ILE A 140 -12.97 -12.57 -2.80
N VAL A 141 -12.00 -12.13 -2.00
CA VAL A 141 -12.18 -11.06 -1.01
C VAL A 141 -11.38 -9.83 -1.44
N PHE A 142 -12.08 -8.73 -1.67
CA PHE A 142 -11.50 -7.42 -1.94
C PHE A 142 -11.46 -6.61 -0.65
N CYS A 143 -10.27 -6.15 -0.26
CA CYS A 143 -10.02 -5.53 1.04
C CYS A 143 -9.56 -4.08 0.83
N LEU A 144 -10.30 -3.13 1.42
CA LEU A 144 -9.88 -1.74 1.53
C LEU A 144 -9.57 -1.47 3.01
N TRP A 145 -8.29 -1.44 3.35
CA TRP A 145 -7.83 -1.37 4.74
C TRP A 145 -7.84 0.07 5.25
N ALA A 146 -8.12 0.26 6.54
CA ALA A 146 -8.04 1.57 7.16
C ALA A 146 -6.79 1.70 8.03
N GLY A 147 -6.17 2.88 8.01
CA GLY A 147 -5.06 3.23 8.87
C GLY A 147 -3.78 2.49 8.52
N GLU A 148 -3.54 2.25 7.23
CA GLU A 148 -2.24 1.77 6.75
C GLU A 148 -1.16 2.78 7.12
N GLU A 149 -1.43 4.05 6.87
CA GLU A 149 -0.46 5.15 7.00
C GLU A 149 -0.05 5.39 8.46
N PHE A 150 -0.93 4.98 9.39
CA PHE A 150 -0.72 5.05 10.83
C PHE A 150 -0.06 3.79 11.41
N GLY A 151 0.32 2.83 10.57
CA GLY A 151 1.02 1.60 10.97
C GLY A 151 0.19 0.34 10.79
N LEU A 152 -0.47 0.18 9.64
CA LEU A 152 -1.16 -1.04 9.23
C LEU A 152 -2.33 -1.45 10.15
N TRP A 153 -2.98 -0.49 10.81
CA TRP A 153 -3.94 -0.78 11.89
C TRP A 153 -5.09 -1.69 11.42
N GLY A 154 -5.62 -1.43 10.23
CA GLY A 154 -6.74 -2.16 9.66
C GLY A 154 -6.41 -3.62 9.36
N SER A 155 -5.36 -3.86 8.58
CA SER A 155 -4.93 -5.22 8.21
C SER A 155 -4.39 -5.99 9.41
N LYS A 156 -3.63 -5.34 10.30
CA LYS A 156 -3.19 -5.91 11.58
C LYS A 156 -4.37 -6.39 12.40
N PHE A 157 -5.35 -5.53 12.64
CA PHE A 157 -6.55 -5.86 13.41
C PHE A 157 -7.28 -7.06 12.78
N TRP A 158 -7.45 -7.07 11.46
CA TRP A 158 -8.12 -8.17 10.77
C TRP A 158 -7.39 -9.50 10.94
N VAL A 159 -6.06 -9.52 10.74
CA VAL A 159 -5.24 -10.73 10.88
C VAL A 159 -5.27 -11.25 12.33
N GLU A 160 -5.17 -10.36 13.32
CA GLU A 160 -5.20 -10.73 14.74
C GLU A 160 -6.54 -11.34 15.17
N ASN A 161 -7.65 -10.93 14.54
CA ASN A 161 -9.00 -11.39 14.84
C ASN A 161 -9.52 -12.49 13.89
N SER A 162 -8.76 -12.88 12.87
CA SER A 162 -9.16 -13.87 11.85
C SER A 162 -8.14 -15.00 11.70
N LYS A 163 -7.46 -15.37 12.79
CA LYS A 163 -6.36 -16.36 12.78
C LYS A 163 -6.78 -17.73 12.25
N ASP A 164 -8.03 -18.13 12.52
CA ASP A 164 -8.66 -19.36 12.04
C ASP A 164 -8.83 -19.38 10.51
N LYS A 165 -8.83 -18.21 9.85
CA LYS A 165 -9.00 -18.11 8.40
C LYS A 165 -7.70 -18.15 7.62
N LEU A 166 -6.56 -17.89 8.27
CA LEU A 166 -5.28 -17.63 7.58
C LEU A 166 -4.76 -18.83 6.79
N GLU A 167 -5.02 -20.05 7.27
CA GLU A 167 -4.64 -21.28 6.55
C GLU A 167 -5.43 -21.47 5.24
N ASN A 168 -6.65 -20.93 5.18
CA ASN A 168 -7.55 -21.04 4.03
C ASN A 168 -7.34 -19.92 3.00
N ILE A 169 -6.42 -19.00 3.24
CA ILE A 169 -6.03 -17.98 2.26
C ILE A 169 -5.01 -18.60 1.29
N SER A 170 -5.40 -18.69 0.01
CA SER A 170 -4.55 -19.19 -1.06
C SER A 170 -3.43 -18.19 -1.39
N ASN A 171 -3.76 -16.92 -1.53
CA ASN A 171 -2.84 -15.79 -1.61
C ASN A 171 -3.55 -14.49 -1.22
N TYR A 172 -2.80 -13.54 -0.67
CA TYR A 172 -3.21 -12.14 -0.54
C TYR A 172 -2.36 -11.25 -1.46
N PHE A 173 -3.01 -10.62 -2.44
CA PHE A 173 -2.41 -9.62 -3.32
C PHE A 173 -2.61 -8.23 -2.72
N ASN A 174 -1.53 -7.60 -2.28
CA ASN A 174 -1.57 -6.22 -1.84
C ASN A 174 -1.07 -5.31 -2.95
N ARG A 175 -1.92 -4.40 -3.41
CA ARG A 175 -1.54 -3.37 -4.38
C ARG A 175 -1.44 -2.04 -3.65
N ASP A 176 -0.20 -1.63 -3.49
CA ASP A 176 0.20 -0.36 -2.90
C ASP A 176 1.53 0.04 -3.54
N GLY A 177 1.58 1.24 -4.11
CA GLY A 177 2.64 1.71 -4.99
C GLY A 177 2.09 2.39 -6.25
N GLY A 178 3.00 2.97 -7.05
CA GLY A 178 2.66 3.89 -8.14
C GLY A 178 1.62 3.41 -9.19
N PRO A 179 1.14 4.32 -10.04
CA PRO A 179 0.10 4.13 -11.06
C PRO A 179 0.67 3.41 -12.29
N THR A 180 1.49 2.38 -12.09
CA THR A 180 2.13 1.57 -13.12
C THR A 180 1.28 0.35 -13.48
N ILE A 181 1.53 -0.25 -14.63
CA ILE A 181 0.83 -1.49 -15.00
C ILE A 181 1.31 -2.65 -14.15
N THR A 182 0.40 -3.55 -13.82
CA THR A 182 0.75 -4.93 -13.44
C THR A 182 1.11 -5.74 -14.69
N ASN A 183 2.36 -6.18 -14.81
CA ASN A 183 2.87 -6.83 -16.04
C ASN A 183 3.66 -8.11 -15.78
N SER A 184 3.83 -8.52 -14.54
CA SER A 184 4.56 -9.74 -14.25
C SER A 184 4.19 -10.33 -12.91
N ILE A 185 4.64 -11.56 -12.68
CA ILE A 185 4.60 -12.19 -11.37
C ILE A 185 5.74 -13.19 -11.25
N THR A 186 6.36 -13.24 -10.07
CA THR A 186 7.44 -14.18 -9.77
C THR A 186 7.00 -15.11 -8.66
N VAL A 187 7.04 -16.42 -8.91
CA VAL A 187 6.45 -17.42 -8.01
C VAL A 187 7.41 -18.57 -7.68
N PRO A 188 7.31 -19.17 -6.48
CA PRO A 188 8.06 -20.39 -6.16
C PRO A 188 7.73 -21.53 -7.13
N PRO A 189 8.65 -22.49 -7.35
CA PRO A 189 8.41 -23.63 -8.24
C PRO A 189 7.11 -24.40 -7.95
N ALA A 190 6.74 -24.54 -6.67
CA ALA A 190 5.53 -25.25 -6.25
C ALA A 190 4.21 -24.54 -6.62
N MET A 191 4.25 -23.26 -6.98
CA MET A 191 3.10 -22.47 -7.41
C MET A 191 3.08 -22.24 -8.93
N PHE A 192 4.15 -22.57 -9.65
CA PHE A 192 4.36 -22.16 -11.04
C PHE A 192 3.24 -22.64 -11.98
N ASP A 193 2.81 -23.90 -11.87
CA ASP A 193 1.78 -24.44 -12.77
C ASP A 193 0.41 -23.77 -12.55
N ALA A 194 0.05 -23.50 -11.29
CA ALA A 194 -1.19 -22.79 -10.97
C ALA A 194 -1.18 -21.36 -11.54
N PHE A 195 -0.07 -20.64 -11.39
CA PHE A 195 0.05 -19.31 -11.98
C PHE A 195 0.16 -19.33 -13.50
N LYS A 196 0.83 -20.32 -14.09
CA LYS A 196 0.90 -20.49 -15.56
C LYS A 196 -0.50 -20.66 -16.15
N GLN A 197 -1.35 -21.44 -15.51
CA GLN A 197 -2.76 -21.55 -15.90
C GLN A 197 -3.49 -20.21 -15.71
N ALA A 198 -3.32 -19.58 -14.54
CA ALA A 198 -4.01 -18.35 -14.19
C ALA A 198 -3.66 -17.16 -15.11
N THR A 199 -2.45 -17.13 -15.66
CA THR A 199 -1.96 -16.04 -16.53
C THR A 199 -1.98 -16.39 -18.01
N SER A 200 -2.40 -17.61 -18.39
CA SER A 200 -2.22 -18.17 -19.74
C SER A 200 -2.80 -17.34 -20.89
N ARG A 201 -3.88 -16.60 -20.63
CA ARG A 201 -4.61 -15.81 -21.63
C ARG A 201 -4.32 -14.31 -21.57
N LEU A 202 -3.52 -13.83 -20.61
CA LEU A 202 -3.32 -12.38 -20.40
C LEU A 202 -2.76 -11.69 -21.65
N ASN A 203 -1.81 -12.33 -22.34
CA ASN A 203 -1.17 -11.78 -23.53
C ASN A 203 -2.08 -11.78 -24.77
N GLU A 204 -3.23 -12.46 -24.73
CA GLU A 204 -4.25 -12.39 -25.78
C GLU A 204 -5.16 -11.17 -25.60
N ILE A 205 -5.27 -10.63 -24.37
CA ILE A 205 -6.18 -9.54 -24.03
C ILE A 205 -5.59 -8.18 -24.43
N ASN A 206 -4.33 -7.94 -24.07
CA ASN A 206 -3.64 -6.70 -24.41
C ASN A 206 -2.18 -7.00 -24.77
N GLN A 207 -1.88 -6.96 -26.06
CA GLN A 207 -0.54 -7.26 -26.60
C GLN A 207 0.45 -6.10 -26.42
N GLU A 208 -0.05 -4.89 -26.18
CA GLU A 208 0.78 -3.69 -25.96
C GLU A 208 1.45 -3.72 -24.59
N PHE A 209 0.79 -4.36 -23.61
CA PHE A 209 1.27 -4.52 -22.24
C PHE A 209 1.44 -6.02 -21.93
N PRO A 210 2.52 -6.64 -22.43
CA PRO A 210 2.72 -8.08 -22.25
C PRO A 210 2.97 -8.42 -20.78
N PHE A 211 2.34 -9.53 -20.36
CA PHE A 211 2.50 -10.12 -19.06
C PHE A 211 3.53 -11.26 -19.06
N THR A 212 4.43 -11.25 -18.07
CA THR A 212 5.47 -12.28 -17.93
C THR A 212 5.38 -13.03 -16.60
N LEU A 213 5.31 -14.36 -16.66
CA LEU A 213 5.41 -15.23 -15.48
C LEU A 213 6.85 -15.71 -15.30
N TYR A 214 7.45 -15.37 -14.17
CA TYR A 214 8.77 -15.84 -13.78
C TYR A 214 8.68 -16.94 -12.72
N LYS A 215 9.55 -17.94 -12.86
CA LYS A 215 9.82 -18.89 -11.79
C LYS A 215 10.94 -18.31 -10.92
N ARG A 216 10.73 -18.27 -9.60
CA ARG A 216 11.77 -17.81 -8.68
C ARG A 216 12.97 -18.76 -8.73
N GLU A 217 14.14 -18.19 -8.93
CA GLU A 217 15.43 -18.87 -8.83
C GLU A 217 16.01 -18.71 -7.42
N GLY A 218 16.79 -19.68 -6.96
CA GLY A 218 17.42 -19.67 -5.64
C GLY A 218 16.56 -20.22 -4.50
N GLU A 219 17.10 -20.12 -3.28
CA GLU A 219 16.48 -20.65 -2.07
C GLU A 219 15.22 -19.88 -1.65
N ALA A 220 14.42 -20.51 -0.80
CA ALA A 220 13.29 -19.82 -0.20
C ALA A 220 13.77 -18.72 0.75
N ARG A 221 13.09 -17.57 0.71
CA ARG A 221 13.40 -16.44 1.61
C ARG A 221 13.01 -16.78 3.04
N PRO A 222 13.67 -16.23 4.07
CA PRO A 222 13.17 -16.36 5.43
C PRO A 222 11.77 -15.78 5.58
N LYS A 223 10.96 -16.44 6.40
CA LYS A 223 9.66 -15.88 6.78
C LYS A 223 9.89 -14.56 7.53
N PRO A 224 9.22 -13.46 7.16
CA PRO A 224 9.38 -12.20 7.88
C PRO A 224 8.95 -12.36 9.33
N THR A 225 9.74 -11.78 10.23
CA THR A 225 9.46 -11.72 11.67
C THR A 225 8.95 -10.35 12.11
N THR A 226 9.09 -9.34 11.26
CA THR A 226 8.61 -7.97 11.46
C THR A 226 7.72 -7.55 10.30
N ALA A 227 6.82 -6.59 10.56
CA ALA A 227 5.95 -6.05 9.53
C ALA A 227 6.78 -5.28 8.48
N GLY A 228 6.49 -5.54 7.21
CA GLY A 228 6.96 -4.74 6.08
C GLY A 228 6.17 -3.45 5.92
N GLY A 229 6.25 -2.84 4.73
CA GLY A 229 5.78 -1.48 4.50
C GLY A 229 4.35 -1.31 4.01
N SER A 230 3.50 -2.35 4.03
CA SER A 230 2.09 -2.24 3.61
C SER A 230 1.26 -3.43 4.14
N ASP A 231 -0.05 -3.47 3.88
CA ASP A 231 -1.03 -4.36 4.52
C ASP A 231 -0.76 -5.86 4.36
N HIS A 232 0.05 -6.29 3.38
CA HIS A 232 0.47 -7.69 3.26
C HIS A 232 1.35 -8.16 4.43
N ALA A 233 1.98 -7.24 5.16
CA ALA A 233 2.98 -7.53 6.16
C ALA A 233 2.49 -8.49 7.24
N HIS A 234 1.33 -8.19 7.85
CA HIS A 234 0.78 -9.01 8.94
C HIS A 234 0.33 -10.39 8.46
N PHE A 235 -0.14 -10.51 7.21
CA PHE A 235 -0.43 -11.79 6.58
C PHE A 235 0.85 -12.62 6.40
N ALA A 236 1.92 -12.01 5.87
CA ALA A 236 3.18 -12.69 5.59
C ALA A 236 3.86 -13.23 6.86
N ILE A 237 3.88 -12.47 7.96
CA ILE A 237 4.42 -12.91 9.26
C ILE A 237 3.70 -14.18 9.77
N ASN A 238 2.39 -14.25 9.52
CA ASN A 238 1.54 -15.38 9.89
C ASN A 238 1.56 -16.52 8.84
N GLY A 239 2.45 -16.46 7.84
CA GLY A 239 2.68 -17.54 6.89
C GLY A 239 1.67 -17.62 5.74
N VAL A 240 0.81 -16.61 5.58
CA VAL A 240 -0.07 -16.49 4.41
C VAL A 240 0.81 -16.15 3.18
N PRO A 241 0.58 -16.78 2.02
CA PRO A 241 1.21 -16.36 0.78
C PRO A 241 0.81 -14.93 0.41
N THR A 242 1.81 -14.09 0.17
CA THR A 242 1.64 -12.71 -0.28
C THR A 242 2.46 -12.47 -1.54
N ILE A 243 2.25 -13.33 -2.55
CA ILE A 243 2.83 -13.14 -3.88
C ILE A 243 2.29 -11.82 -4.44
N SER A 244 3.19 -10.94 -4.84
CA SER A 244 2.89 -9.64 -5.41
C SER A 244 3.01 -9.67 -6.92
N PHE A 245 2.21 -8.83 -7.58
CA PHE A 245 2.43 -8.48 -8.98
C PHE A 245 3.72 -7.66 -9.11
N GLY A 246 4.44 -7.86 -10.21
CA GLY A 246 5.47 -6.94 -10.66
C GLY A 246 4.83 -5.83 -11.50
N ASN A 247 5.45 -4.65 -11.48
CA ASN A 247 4.92 -3.48 -12.15
C ASN A 247 5.96 -2.81 -13.06
N ALA A 248 5.48 -2.12 -14.10
CA ALA A 248 6.34 -1.40 -15.04
C ALA A 248 5.65 -0.18 -15.67
N ASP A 249 6.46 0.68 -16.28
CA ASP A 249 6.01 1.81 -17.13
C ASP A 249 6.48 1.58 -18.58
N PRO A 250 5.81 0.71 -19.36
CA PRO A 250 6.24 0.39 -20.72
C PRO A 250 6.15 1.55 -21.72
N LYS A 251 5.31 2.55 -21.47
CA LYS A 251 5.16 3.76 -22.30
C LYS A 251 6.16 4.85 -21.96
N GLY A 252 6.90 4.71 -20.86
CA GLY A 252 7.88 5.69 -20.45
C GLY A 252 7.22 7.04 -20.13
N TYR A 253 6.12 7.02 -19.38
CA TYR A 253 5.57 8.23 -18.78
C TYR A 253 6.53 8.90 -17.78
N ASP A 254 7.65 8.24 -17.47
CA ASP A 254 8.73 8.73 -16.61
C ASP A 254 8.20 9.12 -15.23
N PHE A 255 7.32 8.25 -14.74
CA PHE A 255 6.66 8.43 -13.46
C PHE A 255 7.64 8.24 -12.30
N ASN A 256 7.83 9.28 -11.50
CA ASN A 256 8.62 9.19 -10.26
C ASN A 256 7.70 9.07 -9.03
N TYR A 257 7.56 7.85 -8.49
CA TYR A 257 6.74 7.62 -7.29
C TYR A 257 7.19 8.49 -6.12
N GLY A 258 8.50 8.71 -5.95
CA GLY A 258 9.05 9.47 -4.84
C GLY A 258 8.66 10.95 -4.86
N GLU A 259 8.31 11.53 -6.00
CA GLU A 259 7.84 12.92 -6.07
C GLU A 259 6.36 13.07 -5.72
N ILE A 260 5.62 11.96 -5.68
CA ILE A 260 4.15 11.96 -5.57
C ILE A 260 3.75 11.39 -4.21
N TRP A 261 4.33 10.25 -3.86
CA TRP A 261 4.13 9.57 -2.60
C TRP A 261 4.22 10.51 -1.40
N HIS A 262 3.09 10.65 -0.71
CA HIS A 262 2.87 11.50 0.46
C HIS A 262 3.19 12.99 0.24
N THR A 263 3.03 13.51 -0.98
CA THR A 263 3.23 14.94 -1.27
C THR A 263 1.94 15.57 -1.77
N GLU A 264 1.92 16.90 -1.87
CA GLU A 264 0.83 17.66 -2.51
C GLU A 264 0.57 17.26 -3.98
N ARG A 265 1.49 16.48 -4.58
CA ARG A 265 1.36 15.97 -5.95
C ARG A 265 0.59 14.64 -6.01
N ASP A 266 0.18 14.07 -4.88
CA ASP A 266 -0.61 12.84 -4.85
C ASP A 266 -2.09 13.07 -5.21
N THR A 267 -2.30 13.34 -6.50
CA THR A 267 -3.57 13.77 -7.05
C THR A 267 -4.10 12.78 -8.09
N TYR A 268 -5.41 12.78 -8.30
CA TYR A 268 -6.08 11.88 -9.26
C TYR A 268 -5.45 11.89 -10.66
N ASN A 269 -5.03 13.06 -11.16
CA ASN A 269 -4.44 13.20 -12.50
C ASN A 269 -3.08 12.51 -12.65
N MET A 270 -2.47 12.02 -11.57
CA MET A 270 -1.28 11.18 -11.63
C MET A 270 -1.61 9.71 -11.92
N SER A 271 -2.88 9.30 -11.82
CA SER A 271 -3.33 7.98 -12.24
C SER A 271 -3.46 7.91 -13.76
N ILE A 272 -2.69 7.02 -14.40
CA ILE A 272 -2.65 6.85 -15.86
C ILE A 272 -3.81 5.93 -16.28
N PRO A 273 -4.83 6.42 -17.02
CA PRO A 273 -6.06 5.65 -17.25
C PRO A 273 -5.84 4.28 -17.91
N GLU A 274 -5.03 4.20 -18.96
CA GLU A 274 -4.73 2.93 -19.65
C GLU A 274 -3.98 1.93 -18.75
N TYR A 275 -3.17 2.42 -17.81
CA TYR A 275 -2.46 1.57 -16.86
C TYR A 275 -3.39 1.03 -15.78
N MET A 276 -4.35 1.86 -15.34
CA MET A 276 -5.40 1.47 -14.41
C MET A 276 -6.32 0.43 -15.03
N GLU A 277 -6.73 0.60 -16.28
CA GLU A 277 -7.57 -0.35 -17.02
C GLU A 277 -6.87 -1.70 -17.20
N HIS A 278 -5.62 -1.68 -17.68
CA HIS A 278 -4.83 -2.91 -17.85
C HIS A 278 -4.64 -3.64 -16.52
N THR A 279 -4.25 -2.92 -15.47
CA THR A 279 -4.02 -3.50 -14.14
C THR A 279 -5.30 -4.15 -13.59
N SER A 280 -6.43 -3.46 -13.70
CA SER A 280 -7.73 -3.99 -13.27
C SER A 280 -8.06 -5.30 -14.01
N THR A 281 -7.77 -5.34 -15.31
CA THR A 281 -8.02 -6.50 -16.18
C THR A 281 -7.15 -7.68 -15.77
N VAL A 282 -5.85 -7.46 -15.58
CA VAL A 282 -4.93 -8.52 -15.13
C VAL A 282 -5.34 -9.05 -13.76
N MET A 283 -5.68 -8.16 -12.82
CA MET A 283 -6.16 -8.55 -11.49
C MET A 283 -7.42 -9.40 -11.58
N ALA A 284 -8.43 -8.98 -12.34
CA ALA A 284 -9.67 -9.75 -12.51
C ALA A 284 -9.41 -11.17 -13.02
N VAL A 285 -8.61 -11.31 -14.08
CA VAL A 285 -8.32 -12.60 -14.70
C VAL A 285 -7.52 -13.51 -13.75
N VAL A 286 -6.45 -12.98 -13.14
CA VAL A 286 -5.59 -13.78 -12.25
C VAL A 286 -6.33 -14.19 -10.98
N LEU A 287 -7.04 -13.26 -10.32
CA LEU A 287 -7.79 -13.56 -9.10
C LEU A 287 -8.88 -14.61 -9.37
N TYR A 288 -9.63 -14.46 -10.46
CA TYR A 288 -10.68 -15.41 -10.83
C TYR A 288 -10.11 -16.79 -11.17
N ASN A 289 -9.04 -16.86 -11.96
CA ASN A 289 -8.46 -18.16 -12.33
C ASN A 289 -7.80 -18.87 -11.15
N LEU A 290 -7.17 -18.14 -10.23
CA LEU A 290 -6.63 -18.71 -8.99
C LEU A 290 -7.76 -19.22 -8.07
N ALA A 291 -8.88 -18.51 -7.99
CA ALA A 291 -10.03 -18.94 -7.20
C ALA A 291 -10.69 -20.23 -7.75
N ASN A 292 -10.40 -20.59 -9.00
CA ASN A 292 -10.92 -21.78 -9.68
C ASN A 292 -9.93 -22.95 -9.79
N GLN A 293 -8.71 -22.81 -9.25
CA GLN A 293 -7.76 -23.93 -9.15
C GLN A 293 -8.35 -25.10 -8.36
N ASP A 294 -7.82 -26.31 -8.48
CA ASP A 294 -8.36 -27.44 -7.71
C ASP A 294 -8.03 -27.37 -6.22
N LYS A 295 -6.89 -26.77 -5.88
CA LYS A 295 -6.37 -26.65 -4.52
C LYS A 295 -5.87 -25.22 -4.27
N ILE A 296 -5.84 -24.81 -3.00
CA ILE A 296 -5.10 -23.61 -2.61
C ILE A 296 -3.62 -23.75 -2.98
N LEU A 297 -2.96 -22.60 -3.18
CA LEU A 297 -1.56 -22.57 -3.56
C LEU A 297 -0.67 -23.25 -2.51
N SER A 298 0.26 -24.07 -3.00
CA SER A 298 1.22 -24.77 -2.15
C SER A 298 2.14 -23.77 -1.45
N ARG A 299 2.28 -23.90 -0.12
CA ARG A 299 3.26 -23.13 0.67
C ARG A 299 4.68 -23.68 0.55
N LYS A 300 4.89 -24.80 -0.15
CA LYS A 300 6.21 -25.44 -0.30
C LYS A 300 7.18 -24.48 -0.99
N GLY A 301 8.30 -24.23 -0.32
CA GLY A 301 9.33 -23.32 -0.81
C GLY A 301 8.87 -21.87 -0.86
N LEU A 302 7.77 -21.47 -0.20
CA LEU A 302 7.44 -20.05 -0.06
C LEU A 302 8.47 -19.35 0.84
N TYR A 303 8.68 -19.94 2.02
CA TYR A 303 9.69 -19.58 3.01
C TYR A 303 10.64 -20.76 3.28
N ASN A 304 11.83 -20.48 3.81
CA ASN A 304 12.78 -21.51 4.25
C ASN A 304 12.40 -22.16 5.58
#